data_AF-A0A536TNH0-F1
#
_entry.id   AF-A0A536TNH0-F1
#
_cell.length_a   1.000
_cell.length_b   1.000
_cell.length_c   1.000
_cell.angle_alpha   90.00
_cell.angle_beta   90.00
_cell.angle_gamma   90.00
#
_symmetry.space_group_name_H-M   'P 1'
#
loop_
_entity.id
_entity.type
_entity.pdbx_description
1 polymer ?
#
loop_
_entity_poly.entity_id
_entity_poly.type
_entity_poly.pdbx_seq_one_letter_code
_entity_poly.pdbx_strand_id
1 'polypeptide(L)' 'MLNDPVVIVSAARTPMGAFQGELKDFAAPQLGAAAIRAAVERAGIKPEQVQ' A
#
# COMPACT_ATOMS: atom_id res chain seq x y z
N MET A 1 -8.74 -19.72 -21.23
CA MET A 1 -7.77 -18.61 -21.11
C MET A 1 -8.41 -17.57 -20.20
N LEU A 2 -7.67 -16.98 -19.24
CA LEU A 2 -8.15 -15.74 -18.61
C LEU A 2 -8.17 -14.70 -19.73
N ASN A 3 -9.36 -14.22 -20.11
CA ASN A 3 -9.51 -13.21 -21.17
C ASN A 3 -9.07 -11.81 -20.69
N ASP A 4 -8.71 -11.67 -19.42
CA ASP A 4 -8.18 -10.45 -18.81
C ASP A 4 -6.99 -10.82 -17.89
N PRO A 5 -5.73 -10.51 -18.28
CA PRO A 5 -4.57 -10.88 -17.50
C PRO A 5 -4.41 -10.00 -16.25
N VAL A 6 -4.29 -10.63 -15.09
CA VAL A 6 -3.98 -9.93 -13.83
C VAL A 6 -2.50 -9.55 -13.80
N VAL A 7 -2.21 -8.26 -13.57
CA VAL A 7 -0.85 -7.71 -13.55
C VAL A 7 -0.59 -6.88 -12.29
N ILE A 8 0.67 -6.80 -11.87
CA ILE A 8 1.09 -5.94 -10.74
C ILE A 8 1.59 -4.62 -11.31
N VAL A 9 0.85 -3.54 -11.07
CA VAL A 9 1.18 -2.20 -11.59
C VAL A 9 2.00 -1.35 -10.62
N SER A 10 2.02 -1.69 -9.33
CA SER A 10 2.79 -1.00 -8.29
C SER A 10 2.92 -1.85 -7.02
N ALA A 11 3.94 -1.59 -6.22
CA ALA A 11 4.13 -2.18 -4.91
C ALA A 11 4.80 -1.18 -3.95
N ALA A 12 4.34 -1.15 -2.70
CA ALA A 12 4.91 -0.35 -1.63
C ALA A 12 4.75 -1.05 -0.28
N ARG A 13 5.63 -0.72 0.67
CA ARG A 13 5.55 -1.18 2.05
C ARG A 13 6.01 -0.08 3.00
N THR A 14 5.54 -0.15 4.24
CA THR A 14 6.16 0.63 5.32
C THR A 14 7.53 0.05 5.68
N PRO A 15 8.40 0.83 6.35
CA PRO A 15 9.51 0.27 7.10
C PRO A 15 9.03 -0.77 8.13
N MET A 16 9.92 -1.67 8.50
CA MET A 16 9.69 -2.62 9.59
C MET A 16 10.00 -1.92 10.91
N GLY A 17 9.03 -1.87 11.82
CA GLY A 17 9.23 -1.37 13.18
C GLY A 17 9.73 -2.46 14.11
N ALA A 18 10.64 -2.12 15.02
CA ALA A 18 10.97 -2.98 16.16
C ALA A 18 9.84 -2.94 17.21
N PHE A 19 9.77 -3.96 18.08
CA PHE A 19 8.83 -3.96 19.20
C PHE A 19 9.05 -2.73 20.09
N GLN A 20 7.99 -1.95 20.33
CA GLN A 20 8.06 -0.65 21.02
C GLN A 20 9.03 0.37 20.39
N GLY A 21 9.34 0.23 19.10
CA GLY A 21 10.22 1.14 18.35
C GLY A 21 9.50 2.37 17.78
N GLU A 22 10.06 2.94 16.71
CA GLU A 22 9.64 4.23 16.14
C GLU A 22 8.21 4.23 15.56
N LEU A 23 7.66 3.06 15.21
CA LEU A 23 6.31 2.94 14.66
C LEU A 23 5.24 2.64 15.73
N LYS A 24 5.61 2.57 17.01
CA LYS A 24 4.70 2.13 18.10
C LYS A 24 3.45 3.01 18.27
N ASP A 25 3.53 4.28 17.89
CA ASP A 25 2.47 5.26 18.08
C ASP A 25 1.44 5.23 16.92
N PHE A 26 1.69 4.43 15.88
CA PHE A 26 0.77 4.25 14.76
C PHE A 26 -0.09 2.98 14.94
N ALA A 27 -1.40 3.13 14.79
CA ALA A 27 -2.30 2.01 14.69
C ALA A 27 -2.08 1.25 13.36
N ALA A 28 -2.35 -0.06 13.36
CA ALA A 28 -2.17 -0.90 12.18
C ALA A 28 -2.88 -0.37 10.90
N PRO A 29 -4.13 0.17 10.96
CA PRO A 29 -4.77 0.76 9.79
C PRO A 29 -4.03 1.98 9.23
N GLN A 30 -3.33 2.76 10.07
CA GLN A 30 -2.57 3.93 9.61
C GLN A 30 -1.33 3.51 8.82
N LEU A 31 -0.64 2.46 9.27
CA LEU A 31 0.49 1.87 8.54
C LEU A 31 0.05 1.28 7.20
N GLY A 32 -1.09 0.57 7.18
CA GLY A 32 -1.69 0.06 5.94
C GLY A 32 -2.09 1.19 4.98
N ALA A 33 -2.74 2.24 5.48
CA ALA A 33 -3.12 3.40 4.69
C ALA A 33 -1.91 4.12 4.07
N ALA A 34 -0.79 4.22 4.79
CA ALA A 34 0.46 4.77 4.27
C ALA A 34 1.02 3.93 3.11
N ALA A 35 1.02 2.60 3.25
CA ALA A 35 1.47 1.70 2.19
C ALA A 35 0.57 1.76 0.94
N ILE A 36 -0.75 1.74 1.13
CA ILE A 36 -1.74 1.82 0.04
C ILE A 36 -1.61 3.16 -0.70
N ARG A 37 -1.53 4.27 0.04
CA ARG A 37 -1.37 5.61 -0.56
C ARG A 37 -0.14 5.67 -1.46
N ALA A 38 1.00 5.19 -0.97
CA ALA A 38 2.23 5.17 -1.75
C ALA A 38 2.14 4.25 -2.98
N ALA A 39 1.47 3.10 -2.87
CA ALA A 39 1.28 2.20 -4.01
C ALA A 39 0.40 2.84 -5.10
N VAL A 40 -0.71 3.46 -4.72
CA VAL A 40 -1.64 4.16 -5.63
C VAL A 40 -0.95 5.35 -6.30
N GLU A 41 -0.23 6.16 -5.54
CA GLU A 41 0.52 7.31 -6.07
C GLU A 41 1.59 6.88 -7.10
N ARG A 42 2.38 5.85 -6.77
CA ARG A 42 3.41 5.29 -7.68
C ARG A 42 2.82 4.64 -8.93
N ALA A 43 1.61 4.08 -8.82
CA ALA A 43 0.88 3.52 -9.96
C ALA A 43 0.39 4.62 -10.91
N GLY A 44 0.37 5.89 -10.49
CA GLY A 44 -0.13 7.01 -11.30
C GLY A 44 -1.64 6.96 -11.54
N ILE A 45 -2.39 6.25 -10.70
CA ILE A 45 -3.85 6.11 -10.82
C ILE A 45 -4.56 7.00 -9.80
N LYS A 46 -5.80 7.36 -10.10
CA LYS A 46 -6.67 8.06 -9.15
C LYS A 46 -7.27 7.06 -8.15
N PRO A 47 -7.47 7.45 -6.86
CA PRO A 47 -8.06 6.57 -5.86
C PRO A 47 -9.42 5.99 -6.25
N GLU A 48 -10.23 6.73 -7.00
CA GLU A 48 -11.58 6.32 -7.41
C GLU A 48 -11.57 5.18 -8.46
N GLN A 49 -10.40 4.82 -8.99
CA GLN A 49 -10.22 3.72 -9.94
C GLN A 49 -9.99 2.36 -9.25
N VAL A 50 -9.81 2.34 -7.92
CA VAL A 50 -9.60 1.11 -7.13
C VAL A 50 -10.96 0.56 -6.67
N GLN A 51 -11.21 -0.73 -6.93
CA GLN A 51 -12.47 -1.44 -6.62
C GLN A 51 -12.37 -2.32 -5.38
#